data_AF-A0A6L8LX55-F1
#
_entry.id   AF-A0A6L8LX55-F1
#
_cell.length_a   1.000
_cell.length_b   1.000
_cell.length_c   1.000
_cell.angle_alpha   90.00
_cell.angle_beta   90.00
_cell.angle_gamma   90.00
#
_symmetry.space_group_name_H-M   'P 1'
#
loop_
_entity.id
_entity.type
_entity.pdbx_description
1 polymer ?
#
loop_
_entity_poly.entity_id
_entity_poly.type
_entity_poly.pdbx_seq_one_letter_code
_entity_poly.pdbx_strand_id
1 'polypeptide(L)'
;MFLYAVGLNKVWVHNECGDGTKEADSTLSRTGAFKEAKQKAGVPRSQHPDKVYKEKTRDQEGHVEGRVYEFKRQDGSTATIKEHSLGHKLDNHGPHFNSEVRDSSGIKQSLDGNGDSHTYFN
;
A
#
# COMPACT_ATOMS: atom_id res chain seq x y z
N MET A 1 6.37 43.28 -28.33
CA MET A 1 5.57 42.04 -28.39
C MET A 1 6.17 41.09 -27.38
N PHE A 2 5.57 41.02 -26.18
CA PHE A 2 6.07 40.18 -25.08
C PHE A 2 5.25 38.90 -25.05
N LEU A 3 5.91 37.75 -25.10
CA LEU A 3 5.31 36.45 -24.84
C LEU A 3 5.96 35.91 -23.55
N TYR A 4 5.21 35.94 -22.45
CA TYR A 4 5.59 35.29 -21.20
C TYR A 4 5.01 33.88 -21.20
N ALA A 5 5.86 32.86 -21.17
CA ALA A 5 5.46 31.50 -20.83
C ALA A 5 5.53 31.34 -19.31
N VAL A 6 4.36 31.19 -18.66
CA VAL A 6 4.26 30.94 -17.22
C VAL A 6 4.21 29.42 -17.02
N GLY A 7 5.37 28.81 -16.73
CA GLY A 7 5.48 27.40 -16.39
C GLY A 7 5.03 27.15 -14.96
N LEU A 8 3.96 26.38 -14.81
CA LEU A 8 3.26 26.02 -13.57
C LEU A 8 4.20 25.48 -12.48
N ASN A 9 4.39 26.26 -11.41
CA ASN A 9 4.86 25.74 -10.12
C ASN A 9 3.77 24.86 -9.52
N LYS A 10 4.02 23.54 -9.46
CA LYS A 10 3.17 22.60 -8.72
C LYS A 10 3.38 22.83 -7.23
N VAL A 11 2.59 23.73 -6.66
CA VAL A 11 2.56 24.01 -5.22
C VAL A 11 1.93 22.81 -4.51
N TRP A 12 2.71 22.12 -3.67
CA TRP A 12 2.17 21.20 -2.67
C TRP A 12 1.58 22.03 -1.54
N VAL A 13 0.31 22.41 -1.67
CA VAL A 13 -0.44 23.01 -0.56
C VAL A 13 -0.97 21.85 0.29
N HIS A 14 -0.30 21.53 1.39
CA HIS A 14 -0.95 20.79 2.47
C HIS A 14 -1.68 21.81 3.33
N ASN A 15 -2.93 22.11 2.96
CA ASN A 15 -3.85 22.90 3.77
C ASN A 15 -4.35 22.06 4.96
N GLU A 16 -4.70 22.76 6.02
CA GLU A 16 -4.69 22.32 7.41
C GLU A 16 -5.69 21.21 7.83
N CYS A 17 -5.28 20.53 8.92
CA CYS A 17 -6.03 19.92 10.02
C CYS A 17 -7.46 19.41 9.75
N GLY A 18 -7.58 18.09 9.53
CA GLY A 18 -8.78 17.32 9.81
C GLY A 18 -8.38 16.03 10.53
N ASP A 19 -9.17 15.56 11.49
CA ASP A 19 -9.01 14.26 12.17
C ASP A 19 -9.30 13.05 11.25
N GLY A 20 -9.22 13.24 9.93
CA GLY A 20 -9.47 12.22 8.94
C GLY A 20 -8.46 11.09 9.07
N THR A 21 -8.94 9.85 8.94
CA THR A 21 -8.04 8.71 8.81
C THR A 21 -7.05 8.98 7.69
N LYS A 22 -5.77 8.63 7.87
CA LYS A 22 -4.78 8.63 6.79
C LYS A 22 -5.39 7.91 5.60
N GLU A 23 -5.64 8.71 4.56
CA GLU A 23 -6.27 8.38 3.28
C GLU A 23 -7.75 7.94 3.30
N ALA A 24 -8.59 8.64 4.08
CA ALA A 24 -10.06 8.61 3.91
C ALA A 24 -10.55 9.00 2.48
N ASP A 25 -9.67 9.53 1.63
CA ASP A 25 -9.97 10.06 0.28
C ASP A 25 -9.46 9.14 -0.86
N SER A 26 -9.11 7.87 -0.57
CA SER A 26 -8.75 6.96 -1.67
C SER A 26 -9.96 6.73 -2.59
N THR A 27 -9.77 6.96 -3.89
CA THR A 27 -10.77 6.69 -4.93
C THR A 27 -10.73 5.25 -5.45
N LEU A 28 -9.78 4.44 -4.94
CA LEU A 28 -9.59 3.07 -5.39
C LEU A 28 -10.59 2.14 -4.71
N SER A 29 -11.16 1.21 -5.49
CA SER A 29 -11.78 0.02 -4.93
C SER A 29 -10.71 -0.88 -4.30
N ARG A 30 -11.13 -1.76 -3.38
CA ARG A 30 -10.27 -2.84 -2.84
C ARG A 30 -9.49 -3.60 -3.92
N THR A 31 -10.14 -3.91 -5.05
CA THR A 31 -9.48 -4.60 -6.17
C THR A 31 -8.46 -3.71 -6.88
N GLY A 32 -8.74 -2.41 -7.02
CA GLY A 32 -7.81 -1.42 -7.56
C GLY A 32 -6.56 -1.30 -6.70
N ALA A 33 -6.74 -1.09 -5.40
CA ALA A 33 -5.67 -1.01 -4.42
C ALA A 33 -4.84 -2.31 -4.37
N PHE A 34 -5.47 -3.49 -4.42
CA PHE A 34 -4.72 -4.75 -4.47
C PHE A 34 -3.84 -4.87 -5.73
N LYS A 35 -4.32 -4.40 -6.88
CA LYS A 35 -3.52 -4.41 -8.12
C LYS A 35 -2.36 -3.42 -8.03
N GLU A 36 -2.56 -2.26 -7.44
CA GLU A 36 -1.51 -1.27 -7.21
C GLU A 36 -0.47 -1.78 -6.21
N ALA A 37 -0.89 -2.39 -5.10
CA ALA A 37 -0.02 -3.04 -4.13
C ALA A 37 0.87 -4.10 -4.79
N LYS A 38 0.34 -4.88 -5.75
CA LYS A 38 1.13 -5.79 -6.58
C LYS A 38 2.16 -5.07 -7.44
N GLN A 39 1.78 -3.98 -8.10
CA GLN A 39 2.72 -3.18 -8.89
C GLN A 39 3.86 -2.60 -8.04
N LYS A 40 3.56 -1.98 -6.88
CA LYS A 40 4.58 -1.45 -5.95
C LYS A 40 5.56 -2.53 -5.47
N ALA A 41 5.08 -3.78 -5.36
CA ALA A 41 5.88 -4.95 -4.99
C ALA A 41 6.55 -5.66 -6.19
N GLY A 42 6.46 -5.11 -7.41
CA GLY A 42 7.03 -5.71 -8.61
C GLY A 42 6.41 -7.07 -8.96
N VAL A 43 5.13 -7.28 -8.63
CA VAL A 43 4.34 -8.48 -8.95
C VAL A 43 3.40 -8.16 -10.12
N PRO A 44 3.38 -8.97 -11.20
CA PRO A 44 2.43 -8.80 -12.30
C PRO A 44 0.98 -8.75 -11.84
N ARG A 45 0.18 -7.85 -12.43
CA ARG A 45 -1.25 -7.70 -12.11
C ARG A 45 -2.07 -8.97 -12.37
N SER A 46 -1.61 -9.85 -13.25
CA SER A 46 -2.22 -11.14 -13.56
C SER A 46 -1.73 -12.29 -12.68
N GLN A 47 -0.63 -12.13 -11.94
CA GLN A 47 -0.12 -13.22 -11.10
C GLN A 47 -1.08 -13.51 -9.94
N HIS A 48 -1.34 -14.80 -9.73
CA HIS A 48 -2.07 -15.33 -8.58
C HIS A 48 -1.13 -15.56 -7.40
N PRO A 49 -1.64 -15.44 -6.16
CA PRO A 49 -0.83 -15.72 -4.98
C PRO A 49 -0.45 -17.20 -4.93
N ASP A 50 0.79 -17.47 -4.54
CA ASP A 50 1.28 -18.82 -4.29
C ASP A 50 0.70 -19.38 -2.98
N LYS A 51 0.51 -18.49 -1.99
CA LYS A 51 -0.14 -18.82 -0.71
C LYS A 51 -1.07 -17.71 -0.26
N VAL A 52 -2.15 -18.12 0.40
CA VAL A 52 -3.05 -17.22 1.10
C VAL A 52 -3.26 -17.77 2.51
N TYR A 53 -2.99 -16.94 3.51
CA TYR A 53 -3.18 -17.30 4.92
C TYR A 53 -3.71 -16.11 5.70
N LYS A 54 -4.06 -16.34 6.97
CA LYS A 54 -4.56 -15.30 7.87
C LYS A 54 -3.45 -14.88 8.82
N GLU A 55 -3.33 -13.60 9.07
CA GLU A 55 -2.40 -13.03 10.05
C GLU A 55 -3.17 -12.12 11.01
N LYS A 56 -2.87 -12.23 12.29
CA LYS A 56 -3.40 -11.33 13.32
C LYS A 56 -2.44 -10.17 13.50
N THR A 57 -2.88 -8.98 13.17
CA THR A 57 -2.17 -7.74 13.45
C THR A 57 -2.72 -7.18 14.77
N ARG A 58 -1.83 -6.74 15.66
CA ARG A 58 -2.23 -6.09 16.92
C ARG A 58 -2.85 -4.73 16.60
N ASP A 59 -4.04 -4.46 17.12
CA ASP A 59 -4.71 -3.15 17.06
C ASP A 59 -5.22 -2.78 18.46
N GLN A 60 -4.69 -1.70 19.04
CA GLN A 60 -4.98 -1.19 20.40
C GLN A 60 -5.16 -2.28 21.49
N GLU A 61 -6.42 -2.63 21.79
CA GLU A 61 -6.85 -3.57 22.85
C GLU A 61 -7.08 -5.01 22.35
N GLY A 62 -6.88 -5.26 21.05
CA GLY A 62 -7.16 -6.54 20.43
C GLY A 62 -6.33 -6.82 19.18
N HIS A 63 -6.89 -7.65 18.30
CA HIS A 63 -6.28 -8.02 17.04
C HIS A 63 -7.28 -7.85 15.92
N VAL A 64 -6.84 -7.27 14.81
CA VAL A 64 -7.54 -7.42 13.55
C VAL A 64 -6.92 -8.58 12.78
N GLU A 65 -7.77 -9.46 12.25
CA GLU A 65 -7.32 -10.58 11.42
C GLU A 65 -7.46 -10.18 9.95
N GLY A 66 -6.31 -10.13 9.28
CA GLY A 66 -6.20 -9.85 7.85
C GLY A 66 -5.84 -11.08 7.04
N ARG A 67 -5.99 -11.01 5.72
CA ARG A 67 -5.44 -12.01 4.79
C ARG A 67 -4.06 -11.55 4.34
N VAL A 68 -3.15 -12.50 4.17
CA VAL A 68 -1.83 -12.28 3.58
C VAL A 68 -1.74 -13.07 2.29
N TYR A 69 -1.31 -12.39 1.25
CA TYR A 69 -1.08 -12.94 -0.08
C TYR A 69 0.43 -12.99 -0.32
N GLU A 70 0.98 -14.19 -0.48
CA GLU A 70 2.40 -14.40 -0.77
C GLU A 70 2.59 -14.66 -2.27
N PHE A 71 3.60 -14.04 -2.85
CA PHE A 71 4.00 -14.19 -4.25
C PHE A 71 5.50 -14.47 -4.34
N LYS A 72 5.87 -15.51 -5.06
CA LYS A 72 7.23 -15.74 -5.51
C LYS A 72 7.50 -14.93 -6.78
N ARG A 73 8.59 -14.18 -6.76
CA ARG A 73 9.05 -13.37 -7.89
C ARG A 73 10.11 -14.16 -8.67
N GLN A 74 10.31 -13.80 -9.94
CA GLN A 74 11.22 -14.52 -10.84
C GLN A 74 12.69 -14.46 -10.38
N ASP A 75 13.07 -13.41 -9.64
CA ASP A 75 14.39 -13.22 -9.04
C ASP A 75 14.60 -14.04 -7.74
N GLY A 76 13.64 -14.88 -7.35
CA GLY A 76 13.67 -15.66 -6.12
C GLY A 76 13.25 -14.89 -4.86
N SER A 77 13.00 -13.58 -4.97
CA SER A 77 12.45 -12.79 -3.87
C SER A 77 10.98 -13.14 -3.60
N THR A 78 10.50 -12.76 -2.43
CA THR A 78 9.11 -12.98 -2.00
C THR A 78 8.44 -11.65 -1.72
N ALA A 79 7.32 -11.41 -2.39
CA ALA A 79 6.42 -10.29 -2.07
C ALA A 79 5.27 -10.79 -1.20
N THR A 80 4.91 -10.00 -0.19
CA THR A 80 3.74 -10.22 0.66
C THR A 80 2.85 -8.99 0.59
N ILE A 81 1.55 -9.20 0.47
CA ILE A 81 0.54 -8.14 0.54
C ILE A 81 -0.42 -8.50 1.65
N LYS A 82 -0.47 -7.69 2.70
CA LYS A 82 -1.32 -7.89 3.88
C LYS A 82 -2.55 -7.00 3.77
N GLU A 83 -3.72 -7.58 3.95
CA GLU A 83 -5.00 -6.89 3.90
C GLU A 83 -5.42 -6.41 5.29
N HIS A 84 -5.63 -5.10 5.42
CA HIS A 84 -6.14 -4.44 6.62
C HIS A 84 -7.47 -3.74 6.32
N SER A 85 -8.45 -4.52 5.86
CA SER A 85 -9.76 -4.01 5.41
C SER A 85 -10.63 -3.39 6.50
N LEU A 86 -10.38 -3.71 7.77
CA LEU A 86 -11.08 -3.08 8.90
C LEU A 86 -10.47 -1.73 9.31
N GLY A 87 -9.37 -1.32 8.67
CA GLY A 87 -8.54 -0.22 9.15
C GLY A 87 -7.90 -0.54 10.51
N HIS A 88 -7.25 0.46 11.09
CA HIS A 88 -6.74 0.39 12.47
C HIS A 88 -6.96 1.73 13.16
N LYS A 89 -7.44 1.71 14.40
CA LYS A 89 -7.63 2.92 15.20
C LYS A 89 -6.31 3.49 15.70
N LEU A 90 -5.31 2.63 15.95
CA LEU A 90 -4.03 3.00 16.57
C LEU A 90 -3.29 4.11 15.82
N ASP A 91 -3.31 4.07 14.49
CA ASP A 91 -2.61 5.05 13.63
C ASP A 91 -3.60 5.89 12.78
N ASN A 92 -4.90 5.75 13.04
CA ASN A 92 -5.98 6.34 12.26
C ASN A 92 -5.88 5.97 10.76
N HIS A 93 -5.66 4.70 10.42
CA HIS A 93 -5.60 4.27 9.01
C HIS A 93 -6.95 3.72 8.55
N GLY A 94 -7.44 4.19 7.40
CA GLY A 94 -8.58 3.58 6.71
C GLY A 94 -8.24 2.20 6.15
N PRO A 95 -9.19 1.53 5.46
CA PRO A 95 -8.94 0.26 4.80
C PRO A 95 -7.76 0.34 3.83
N HIS A 96 -6.80 -0.58 3.97
CA HIS A 96 -5.60 -0.58 3.13
C HIS A 96 -4.97 -1.95 2.95
N PHE A 97 -4.05 -2.03 2.00
CA PHE A 97 -3.06 -3.10 1.88
C PHE A 97 -1.68 -2.61 2.33
N ASN A 98 -0.90 -3.52 2.92
CA ASN A 98 0.50 -3.30 3.23
C ASN A 98 1.37 -4.26 2.41
N SER A 99 2.23 -3.72 1.55
CA SER A 99 3.15 -4.50 0.72
C SER A 99 4.53 -4.64 1.38
N GLU A 100 5.19 -5.77 1.20
CA GLU A 100 6.59 -5.96 1.59
C GLU A 100 7.28 -6.91 0.63
N VAL A 101 8.52 -6.61 0.26
CA VAL A 101 9.38 -7.50 -0.53
C VAL A 101 10.58 -7.91 0.32
N ARG A 102 10.91 -9.20 0.30
CA ARG A 102 12.14 -9.75 0.88
C ARG A 102 12.92 -10.49 -0.18
N ASP A 103 14.23 -10.28 -0.24
CA ASP A 103 15.10 -11.03 -1.14
C ASP A 103 15.15 -12.53 -0.78
N SER A 104 15.89 -13.32 -1.56
CA SER A 104 16.05 -14.76 -1.33
C SER A 104 16.69 -15.10 0.02
N SER A 105 17.40 -14.15 0.64
CA SER A 105 18.02 -14.28 1.96
C SER A 105 17.10 -13.81 3.10
N GLY A 106 15.89 -13.36 2.78
CA GLY A 106 14.91 -12.85 3.75
C GLY A 106 15.12 -11.39 4.16
N ILE A 107 16.03 -10.66 3.52
CA ILE A 107 16.29 -9.24 3.81
C ILE A 107 15.24 -8.38 3.11
N LYS A 108 14.62 -7.48 3.88
CA LYS A 108 13.60 -6.56 3.38
C LYS A 108 14.21 -5.61 2.34
N GLN A 109 13.53 -5.48 1.21
CA GLN A 109 13.88 -4.61 0.11
C GLN A 109 12.95 -3.39 0.10
N SER A 110 13.42 -2.28 -0.49
CA SER A 110 12.55 -1.14 -0.77
C SER A 110 11.49 -1.54 -1.80
N LEU A 111 10.31 -0.98 -1.65
CA LEU A 111 9.28 -1.04 -2.69
C LEU A 111 9.53 0.02 -3.75
N ASP A 112 8.96 -0.19 -4.93
CA ASP A 112 8.89 0.83 -5.97
C ASP A 112 8.00 1.99 -5.50
N GLY A 113 8.19 3.18 -6.08
CA GLY A 113 7.35 4.34 -5.73
C GLY A 113 7.64 4.92 -4.35
N ASN A 114 8.93 5.12 -4.02
CA ASN A 114 9.41 5.76 -2.79
C ASN A 114 9.29 4.92 -1.50
N GLY A 115 9.15 3.59 -1.62
CA GLY A 115 9.15 2.70 -0.45
C GLY A 115 7.87 2.74 0.39
N ASP A 116 6.83 3.44 -0.06
CA ASP A 116 5.53 3.44 0.61
C ASP A 116 4.86 2.07 0.47
N SER A 117 4.65 1.43 1.62
CA SER A 117 4.05 0.11 1.70
C SER A 117 2.53 0.14 1.76
N HIS A 118 1.90 1.28 2.00
CA HIS A 118 0.46 1.37 2.14
C HIS A 118 -0.21 1.58 0.78
N THR A 119 -1.38 0.98 0.61
CA THR A 119 -2.25 1.24 -0.55
C THR A 119 -3.70 1.22 -0.08
N TYR A 120 -4.29 2.40 0.04
CA TYR A 120 -5.60 2.59 0.65
C TYR A 120 -6.75 2.41 -0.36
N PHE A 121 -7.94 2.10 0.14
CA PHE A 121 -9.15 1.96 -0.66
C PHE A 121 -10.41 2.35 0.11
N ASN A 122 -11.47 2.61 -0.64
CA ASN A 122 -12.84 2.86 -0.15
C ASN A 122 -13.70 1.59 -0.27
#